data_AF-A0A0U1M7B4-F1
#
_entry.id   AF-A0A0U1M7B4-F1
#
_cell.length_a   1.000
_cell.length_b   1.000
_cell.length_c   1.000
_cell.angle_alpha   90.00
_cell.angle_beta   90.00
_cell.angle_gamma   90.00
#
_symmetry.space_group_name_H-M   'P 1'
#
loop_
_entity.id
_entity.type
_entity.pdbx_description
1 polymer ?
#
loop_
_entity_poly.entity_id
_entity_poly.type
_entity_poly.pdbx_seq_one_letter_code
_entity_poly.pdbx_strand_id
1 'polypeptide(L)'
;MHTVPEIAALLLLSSLTLVNLTAATAPLSDIANAVNSLASETFALKDYVSSVATSSNVGGFPSIYEQLDEIHDNTLSDIGFTSGTPMIQDANDQQVGYESYSNWVQSLFELTDNLTGNAAALISLDHEVSTRMPFEIRIFSGVVNAYLFNLIGLWPTTTAYVAQASNQKNQVDAHFQKALDAYISTGSLNMN
;
A
#
# COMPACT_ATOMS: atom_id res chain seq x y z
N MET A 1 12.63 17.33 -66.78
CA MET A 1 11.44 16.92 -66.02
C MET A 1 11.90 16.19 -64.77
N HIS A 2 11.63 16.81 -63.63
CA HIS A 2 11.64 16.33 -62.23
C HIS A 2 12.71 15.33 -61.77
N THR A 3 13.79 15.86 -61.16
CA THR A 3 14.48 15.20 -60.04
C THR A 3 13.81 15.64 -58.74
N VAL A 4 13.21 14.72 -57.99
CA VAL A 4 12.69 14.97 -56.64
C VAL A 4 13.72 14.43 -55.64
N PRO A 5 14.35 15.27 -54.79
CA PRO A 5 15.10 14.80 -53.64
C PRO A 5 14.43 15.33 -52.36
N GLU A 6 13.31 14.74 -51.94
CA GLU A 6 12.58 15.19 -50.72
C GLU A 6 12.03 14.04 -49.87
N ILE A 7 12.70 12.90 -49.81
CA ILE A 7 12.30 11.80 -48.90
C ILE A 7 13.45 11.34 -47.98
N ALA A 8 14.65 11.90 -48.11
CA ALA A 8 15.76 11.57 -47.21
C ALA A 8 15.87 12.49 -45.97
N ALA A 9 15.08 13.57 -45.89
CA ALA A 9 15.13 14.54 -44.79
C ALA A 9 14.05 14.33 -43.72
N LEU A 10 13.20 13.30 -43.84
CA LEU A 10 12.13 13.00 -42.88
C LEU A 10 12.50 11.91 -41.86
N LEU A 11 13.80 11.59 -41.72
CA LEU A 11 14.32 10.59 -40.78
C LEU A 11 15.25 11.19 -39.71
N LEU A 12 15.35 12.51 -39.61
CA LEU A 12 16.29 13.21 -38.71
C LEU A 12 15.64 14.18 -37.71
N LEU A 13 14.31 14.21 -37.59
CA LEU A 13 13.62 15.15 -36.71
C LEU A 13 12.50 14.55 -35.85
N SER A 14 12.58 13.27 -35.48
CA SER A 14 11.93 12.82 -34.24
C SER A 14 12.92 13.04 -33.10
N SER A 15 12.97 14.29 -32.65
CA SER A 15 13.52 14.67 -31.36
C SER A 15 13.11 13.63 -30.32
N LEU A 16 14.07 12.81 -29.86
CA LEU A 16 14.08 12.38 -28.47
C LEU A 16 14.18 13.67 -27.65
N THR A 17 13.06 14.35 -27.46
CA THR A 17 12.81 14.96 -26.17
C THR A 17 12.97 13.82 -25.19
N LEU A 18 14.13 13.73 -24.54
CA LEU A 18 14.15 13.23 -23.19
C LEU A 18 13.03 14.02 -22.52
N VAL A 19 11.90 13.36 -22.29
CA VAL A 19 10.98 13.86 -21.28
C VAL A 19 11.83 13.75 -20.03
N ASN A 20 12.47 14.85 -19.66
CA ASN A 20 12.81 15.09 -18.27
C ASN A 20 11.47 15.12 -17.56
N LEU A 21 10.95 13.93 -17.24
CA LEU A 21 10.12 13.74 -16.08
C LEU A 21 11.06 14.07 -14.93
N THR A 22 11.24 15.36 -14.67
CA THR A 22 11.56 15.82 -13.33
C THR A 22 10.36 15.38 -12.51
N ALA A 23 10.37 14.13 -12.04
CA ALA A 23 9.54 13.74 -10.94
C ALA A 23 9.85 14.77 -9.86
N ALA A 24 8.83 15.53 -9.47
CA ALA A 24 9.00 16.49 -8.40
C ALA A 24 9.43 15.67 -7.18
N THR A 25 10.67 15.87 -6.74
CA THR A 25 11.19 15.18 -5.57
C THR A 25 10.47 15.76 -4.37
N ALA A 26 9.58 14.97 -3.78
CA ALA A 26 8.90 15.34 -2.55
C ALA A 26 9.92 15.62 -1.43
N PRO A 27 9.75 16.71 -0.67
CA PRO A 27 10.44 16.85 0.61
C PRO A 27 10.16 15.63 1.48
N LEU A 28 11.17 15.14 2.21
CA LEU A 28 10.98 13.96 3.05
C LEU A 28 9.91 14.18 4.14
N SER A 29 9.76 15.41 4.62
CA SER A 29 8.68 15.78 5.54
C SER A 29 7.31 15.44 4.97
N ASP A 30 7.11 15.66 3.68
CA ASP A 30 5.82 15.43 3.02
C ASP A 30 5.58 13.93 2.85
N ILE A 31 6.62 13.16 2.51
CA ILE A 31 6.56 11.70 2.47
C ILE A 31 6.23 11.14 3.86
N ALA A 32 6.96 11.57 4.90
CA ALA A 32 6.75 11.10 6.27
C ALA A 32 5.35 11.46 6.79
N ASN A 33 4.83 12.63 6.43
CA ASN A 33 3.46 13.03 6.75
C ASN A 33 2.44 12.16 6.04
N ALA A 34 2.62 11.90 4.74
CA ALA A 34 1.73 11.03 3.95
C ALA A 34 1.68 9.61 4.53
N VAL A 35 2.85 9.03 4.83
CA VAL A 35 2.94 7.70 5.47
C VAL A 35 2.27 7.68 6.84
N ASN A 36 2.39 8.74 7.64
CA ASN A 36 1.70 8.84 8.93
C ASN A 36 0.18 9.01 8.79
N SER A 37 -0.30 9.70 7.74
CA SER A 37 -1.73 9.76 7.42
C SER A 37 -2.28 8.37 7.09
N LEU A 38 -1.58 7.60 6.24
CA LEU A 38 -1.94 6.21 5.96
C LEU A 38 -1.98 5.35 7.23
N ALA A 39 -1.04 5.55 8.16
CA ALA A 39 -1.05 4.87 9.45
C ALA A 39 -2.32 5.21 10.26
N SER A 40 -2.68 6.48 10.33
CA SER A 40 -3.90 6.93 11.01
C SER A 40 -5.16 6.35 10.38
N GLU A 41 -5.29 6.37 9.06
CA GLU A 41 -6.42 5.80 8.33
C GLU A 41 -6.52 4.28 8.55
N THR A 42 -5.38 3.58 8.52
CA THR A 42 -5.32 2.12 8.75
C THR A 42 -5.74 1.76 10.18
N PHE A 43 -5.32 2.53 11.18
CA PHE A 43 -5.78 2.35 12.56
C PHE A 43 -7.29 2.63 12.71
N ALA A 44 -7.80 3.69 12.07
CA ALA A 44 -9.22 4.00 12.09
C ALA A 44 -10.07 2.87 11.49
N LEU A 45 -9.61 2.29 10.36
CA LEU A 45 -10.26 1.14 9.74
C LEU A 45 -10.26 -0.08 10.68
N LYS A 46 -9.14 -0.38 11.35
CA LYS A 46 -9.06 -1.47 12.34
C LYS A 46 -10.12 -1.31 13.45
N ASP A 47 -10.27 -0.10 13.98
CA ASP A 47 -11.27 0.19 15.01
C ASP A 47 -12.69 0.06 14.45
N TYR A 48 -12.90 0.47 13.19
CA TYR A 48 -14.20 0.33 12.51
C TYR A 48 -14.57 -1.14 12.26
N VAL A 49 -13.66 -1.98 11.79
CA VAL A 49 -13.87 -3.43 11.63
C VAL A 49 -14.28 -4.06 12.96
N SER A 50 -13.58 -3.71 14.04
CA SER A 50 -13.92 -4.18 15.40
C SER A 50 -15.32 -3.74 15.83
N SER A 51 -15.69 -2.49 15.54
CA SER A 51 -17.01 -1.96 15.83
C SER A 51 -18.10 -2.72 15.09
N VAL A 52 -17.92 -3.00 13.79
CA VAL A 52 -18.87 -3.78 12.99
C VAL A 52 -19.04 -5.20 13.53
N ALA A 53 -17.93 -5.89 13.83
CA ALA A 53 -17.95 -7.24 14.37
C ALA A 53 -18.67 -7.31 15.73
N THR A 54 -18.38 -6.37 16.63
CA THR A 54 -18.93 -6.36 18.00
C THR A 54 -20.38 -5.88 18.07
N SER A 55 -20.77 -4.94 17.22
CA SER A 55 -22.15 -4.41 17.15
C SER A 55 -23.10 -5.26 16.31
N SER A 56 -22.58 -6.28 15.62
CA SER A 56 -23.37 -7.09 14.67
C SER A 56 -24.01 -6.26 13.56
N ASN A 57 -23.35 -5.18 13.14
CA ASN A 57 -23.87 -4.23 12.16
C ASN A 57 -23.60 -4.68 10.72
N VAL A 58 -24.50 -5.47 10.14
CA VAL A 58 -24.41 -5.91 8.73
C VAL A 58 -24.35 -4.72 7.77
N GLY A 59 -24.97 -3.58 8.10
CA GLY A 59 -24.90 -2.36 7.29
C GLY A 59 -23.53 -1.69 7.24
N GLY A 60 -22.56 -2.13 8.05
CA GLY A 60 -21.21 -1.57 8.09
C GLY A 60 -20.24 -2.13 7.05
N PHE A 61 -20.57 -3.24 6.37
CA PHE A 61 -19.66 -3.85 5.38
C PHE A 61 -19.31 -2.94 4.20
N PRO A 62 -20.25 -2.22 3.56
CA PRO A 62 -19.91 -1.28 2.48
C PRO A 62 -18.85 -0.27 2.92
N SER A 63 -18.96 0.28 4.13
CA SER A 63 -18.00 1.24 4.65
C SER A 63 -16.64 0.63 5.03
N ILE A 64 -16.56 -0.68 5.33
CA ILE A 64 -15.26 -1.36 5.47
C ILE A 64 -14.57 -1.42 4.10
N TYR A 65 -15.31 -1.80 3.06
CA TYR A 65 -14.76 -1.92 1.71
C TYR A 65 -14.37 -0.55 1.14
N GLU A 66 -15.21 0.47 1.32
CA GLU A 66 -14.90 1.85 0.91
C GLU A 66 -13.63 2.39 1.58
N GLN A 67 -13.44 2.12 2.88
CA GLN A 67 -12.22 2.55 3.57
C GLN A 67 -10.97 1.78 3.14
N LEU A 68 -11.09 0.48 2.81
CA LEU A 68 -10.00 -0.28 2.21
C LEU A 68 -9.61 0.30 0.85
N ASP A 69 -10.60 0.63 0.02
CA ASP A 69 -10.40 1.25 -1.29
C ASP A 69 -9.80 2.66 -1.17
N GLU A 70 -10.24 3.46 -0.20
CA GLU A 70 -9.69 4.80 0.07
C GLU A 70 -8.21 4.72 0.47
N ILE A 71 -7.85 3.84 1.42
CA ILE A 71 -6.44 3.66 1.82
C ILE A 71 -5.63 3.10 0.65
N HIS A 72 -6.20 2.19 -0.15
CA HIS A 72 -5.57 1.69 -1.37
C HIS A 72 -5.25 2.82 -2.35
N ASP A 73 -6.21 3.70 -2.64
CA ASP A 73 -6.06 4.78 -3.59
C ASP A 73 -5.10 5.86 -3.09
N ASN A 74 -5.14 6.18 -1.79
CA ASN A 74 -4.17 7.08 -1.14
C ASN A 74 -2.76 6.49 -1.24
N THR A 75 -2.60 5.20 -0.94
CA THR A 75 -1.32 4.49 -1.08
C THR A 75 -0.81 4.52 -2.53
N LEU A 76 -1.70 4.31 -3.50
CA LEU A 76 -1.34 4.33 -4.92
C LEU A 76 -0.93 5.74 -5.38
N SER A 77 -1.61 6.77 -4.89
CA SER A 77 -1.24 8.17 -5.13
C SER A 77 0.16 8.47 -4.56
N ASP A 78 0.44 8.02 -3.34
CA ASP A 78 1.71 8.23 -2.66
C ASP A 78 2.89 7.49 -3.32
N ILE A 79 2.64 6.35 -3.96
CA ILE A 79 3.63 5.68 -4.83
C ILE A 79 4.09 6.64 -5.95
N GLY A 80 3.14 7.36 -6.57
CA GLY A 80 3.46 8.37 -7.59
C GLY A 80 4.31 9.51 -7.03
N PHE A 81 4.12 9.85 -5.76
CA PHE A 81 4.83 10.93 -5.06
C PHE A 81 6.26 10.55 -4.65
N THR A 82 6.53 9.28 -4.40
CA THR A 82 7.86 8.78 -4.01
C THR A 82 8.72 8.30 -5.18
N SER A 83 8.13 8.11 -6.36
CA SER A 83 8.84 7.73 -7.57
C SER A 83 9.86 8.80 -7.97
N GLY A 84 11.15 8.44 -8.04
CA GLY A 84 12.22 9.35 -8.42
C GLY A 84 12.77 10.21 -7.29
N THR A 85 12.27 10.05 -6.06
CA THR A 85 12.85 10.70 -4.88
C THR A 85 14.28 10.17 -4.64
N PRO A 86 15.29 11.05 -4.48
CA PRO A 86 16.64 10.64 -4.18
C PRO A 86 16.77 9.95 -2.83
N MET A 87 17.78 9.10 -2.73
CA MET A 87 18.17 8.47 -1.47
C MET A 87 18.50 9.52 -0.39
N ILE A 88 17.96 9.31 0.81
CA ILE A 88 18.07 10.24 1.94
C ILE A 88 19.51 10.25 2.46
N GLN A 89 20.16 11.42 2.39
CA GLN A 89 21.56 11.57 2.82
C GLN A 89 21.69 11.99 4.29
N ASP A 90 20.77 12.82 4.77
CA ASP A 90 20.81 13.33 6.14
C ASP A 90 20.36 12.25 7.14
N ALA A 91 21.09 12.12 8.24
CA ALA A 91 20.84 11.06 9.23
C ALA A 91 19.57 11.30 10.06
N ASN A 92 19.20 12.55 10.34
CA ASN A 92 17.96 12.85 11.05
C ASN A 92 16.76 12.54 10.15
N ASP A 93 16.86 12.93 8.89
CA ASP A 93 15.86 12.62 7.88
C ASP A 93 15.68 11.09 7.72
N GLN A 94 16.77 10.33 7.68
CA GLN A 94 16.68 8.85 7.64
C GLN A 94 15.89 8.29 8.83
N GLN A 95 16.11 8.83 10.03
CA GLN A 95 15.37 8.43 11.23
C GLN A 95 13.88 8.79 11.13
N VAL A 96 13.55 10.03 10.74
CA VAL A 96 12.16 10.49 10.57
C VAL A 96 11.40 9.63 9.54
N GLY A 97 12.05 9.35 8.41
CA GLY A 97 11.50 8.45 7.40
C GLY A 97 11.22 7.07 8.00
N TYR A 98 12.16 6.53 8.79
CA TYR A 98 12.03 5.17 9.32
C TYR A 98 10.95 5.06 10.40
N GLU A 99 10.79 6.10 11.22
CA GLU A 99 9.73 6.20 12.23
C GLU A 99 8.35 6.21 11.57
N SER A 100 8.14 7.04 10.54
CA SER A 100 6.88 7.07 9.80
C SER A 100 6.58 5.72 9.11
N TYR A 101 7.57 5.13 8.43
CA TYR A 101 7.46 3.79 7.84
C TYR A 101 7.05 2.74 8.87
N SER A 102 7.74 2.70 10.01
CA SER A 102 7.47 1.74 11.08
C SER A 102 6.07 1.93 11.68
N ASN A 103 5.60 3.17 11.80
CA ASN A 103 4.26 3.48 12.29
C ASN A 103 3.18 2.93 11.36
N TRP A 104 3.33 3.12 10.05
CA TRP A 104 2.39 2.54 9.09
C TRP A 104 2.45 1.02 9.07
N VAL A 105 3.65 0.42 9.09
CA VAL A 105 3.80 -1.04 9.25
C VAL A 105 3.07 -1.57 10.48
N GLN A 106 3.20 -0.90 11.64
CA GLN A 106 2.49 -1.30 12.85
C GLN A 106 0.97 -1.24 12.67
N SER A 107 0.45 -0.19 12.02
CA SER A 107 -0.98 -0.10 11.74
C SER A 107 -1.48 -1.24 10.82
N LEU A 108 -0.66 -1.66 9.86
CA LEU A 108 -0.96 -2.78 8.96
C LEU A 108 -1.00 -4.11 9.73
N PHE A 109 -0.05 -4.34 10.65
CA PHE A 109 -0.10 -5.51 11.54
C PHE A 109 -1.39 -5.56 12.35
N GLU A 110 -1.77 -4.42 12.94
CA GLU A 110 -2.95 -4.31 13.78
C GLU A 110 -4.24 -4.52 12.99
N LEU A 111 -4.36 -3.95 11.79
CA LEU A 111 -5.50 -4.17 10.90
C LEU A 111 -5.61 -5.64 10.47
N THR A 112 -4.52 -6.24 10.00
CA THR A 112 -4.52 -7.63 9.49
C THR A 112 -4.75 -8.66 10.60
N ASP A 113 -4.17 -8.47 11.79
CA ASP A 113 -4.48 -9.32 12.95
C ASP A 113 -5.93 -9.12 13.42
N ASN A 114 -6.46 -7.90 13.36
CA ASN A 114 -7.86 -7.64 13.68
C ASN A 114 -8.82 -8.32 12.68
N LEU A 115 -8.55 -8.22 11.38
CA LEU A 115 -9.29 -8.91 10.34
C LEU A 115 -9.24 -10.43 10.53
N THR A 116 -8.07 -10.97 10.87
CA THR A 116 -7.89 -12.40 11.19
C THR A 116 -8.76 -12.80 12.38
N GLY A 117 -8.68 -12.05 13.48
CA GLY A 117 -9.39 -12.34 14.73
C GLY A 117 -10.91 -12.25 14.60
N ASN A 118 -11.41 -11.39 13.70
CA ASN A 118 -12.84 -11.18 13.50
C ASN A 118 -13.44 -11.97 12.33
N ALA A 119 -12.65 -12.76 11.58
CA ALA A 119 -13.13 -13.44 10.38
C ALA A 119 -14.41 -14.26 10.59
N ALA A 120 -14.45 -15.09 11.66
CA ALA A 120 -15.62 -15.90 11.97
C ALA A 120 -16.86 -15.09 12.35
N ALA A 121 -16.68 -14.00 13.11
CA ALA A 121 -17.78 -13.13 13.49
C ALA A 121 -18.35 -12.42 12.26
N LEU A 122 -17.49 -11.86 11.42
CA LEU A 122 -17.90 -11.11 10.22
C LEU A 122 -18.58 -12.03 9.19
N ILE A 123 -18.05 -13.24 8.95
CA ILE A 123 -18.69 -14.23 8.06
C ILE A 123 -20.04 -14.68 8.61
N SER A 124 -20.21 -14.79 9.92
CA SER A 124 -21.49 -15.17 10.54
C SER A 124 -22.54 -14.06 10.42
N LEU A 125 -22.12 -12.80 10.31
CA LEU A 125 -23.01 -11.65 10.07
C LEU A 125 -23.43 -11.58 8.61
N ASP A 126 -22.51 -11.82 7.69
CA ASP A 126 -22.77 -11.86 6.26
C ASP A 126 -21.84 -12.87 5.56
N HIS A 127 -22.43 -13.90 4.96
CA HIS A 127 -21.68 -14.95 4.29
C HIS A 127 -20.94 -14.45 3.04
N GLU A 128 -21.38 -13.36 2.40
CA GLU A 128 -20.69 -12.78 1.24
C GLU A 128 -19.24 -12.36 1.59
N VAL A 129 -19.02 -11.96 2.83
CA VAL A 129 -17.70 -11.56 3.39
C VAL A 129 -16.66 -12.66 3.19
N SER A 130 -17.05 -13.94 3.24
CA SER A 130 -16.14 -15.07 3.03
C SER A 130 -15.50 -15.10 1.64
N THR A 131 -16.08 -14.37 0.68
CA THR A 131 -15.58 -14.26 -0.70
C THR A 131 -15.06 -12.86 -1.01
N ARG A 132 -15.77 -11.81 -0.56
CA ARG A 132 -15.39 -10.42 -0.84
C ARG A 132 -14.16 -9.98 -0.06
N MET A 133 -14.08 -10.25 1.24
CA MET A 133 -12.96 -9.80 2.07
C MET A 133 -11.60 -10.37 1.61
N PRO A 134 -11.47 -11.67 1.28
CA PRO A 134 -10.26 -12.20 0.63
C PRO A 134 -9.81 -11.44 -0.61
N PHE A 135 -10.75 -10.97 -1.43
CA PHE A 135 -10.46 -10.22 -2.64
C PHE A 135 -9.90 -8.83 -2.29
N GLU A 136 -10.54 -8.11 -1.37
CA GLU A 136 -10.05 -6.79 -0.92
C GLU A 136 -8.67 -6.88 -0.28
N ILE A 137 -8.46 -7.87 0.59
CA ILE A 137 -7.17 -8.13 1.24
C ILE A 137 -6.06 -8.32 0.18
N ARG A 138 -6.33 -9.05 -0.90
CA ARG A 138 -5.35 -9.29 -1.97
C ARG A 138 -5.02 -8.01 -2.72
N ILE A 139 -6.02 -7.22 -3.12
CA ILE A 139 -5.80 -5.95 -3.83
C ILE A 139 -5.00 -5.00 -2.94
N PHE A 140 -5.44 -4.82 -1.70
CA PHE A 140 -4.79 -3.93 -0.75
C PHE A 140 -3.34 -4.37 -0.46
N SER A 141 -3.09 -5.66 -0.26
CA SER A 141 -1.73 -6.17 -0.05
C SER A 141 -0.78 -5.88 -1.22
N GLY A 142 -1.31 -5.86 -2.46
CA GLY A 142 -0.52 -5.56 -3.66
C GLY A 142 0.00 -4.13 -3.68
N VAL A 143 -0.87 -3.15 -3.40
CA VAL A 143 -0.47 -1.74 -3.39
C VAL A 143 0.43 -1.41 -2.19
N VAL A 144 0.13 -1.96 -1.01
CA VAL A 144 0.97 -1.81 0.19
C VAL A 144 2.38 -2.32 -0.09
N ASN A 145 2.50 -3.49 -0.72
CA ASN A 145 3.80 -4.07 -1.05
C ASN A 145 4.62 -3.22 -2.01
N ALA A 146 3.98 -2.65 -3.03
CA ALA A 146 4.64 -1.75 -3.96
C ALA A 146 5.14 -0.49 -3.22
N TYR A 147 4.33 0.09 -2.33
CA TYR A 147 4.73 1.30 -1.64
C TYR A 147 5.84 1.07 -0.61
N LEU A 148 5.74 0.02 0.21
CA LEU A 148 6.80 -0.34 1.16
C LEU A 148 8.13 -0.58 0.44
N PHE A 149 8.10 -1.22 -0.74
CA PHE A 149 9.30 -1.41 -1.56
C PHE A 149 9.92 -0.08 -2.02
N ASN A 150 9.10 0.87 -2.47
CA ASN A 150 9.57 2.20 -2.86
C ASN A 150 10.18 2.96 -1.68
N LEU A 151 9.52 2.93 -0.51
CA LEU A 151 10.00 3.57 0.71
C LEU A 151 11.34 2.98 1.16
N ILE A 152 11.51 1.64 1.12
CA ILE A 152 12.78 0.97 1.41
C ILE A 152 13.93 1.51 0.55
N GLY A 153 13.65 1.82 -0.72
CA GLY A 153 14.62 2.37 -1.66
C GLY A 153 15.14 3.77 -1.30
N LEU A 154 14.50 4.47 -0.36
CA LEU A 154 14.92 5.81 0.06
C LEU A 154 16.11 5.79 1.02
N TRP A 155 16.34 4.70 1.76
CA TRP A 155 17.48 4.62 2.69
C TRP A 155 18.78 4.19 2.00
N PRO A 156 19.93 4.75 2.43
CA PRO A 156 21.22 4.23 2.00
C PRO A 156 21.45 2.79 2.45
N THR A 157 21.96 1.97 1.54
CA THR A 157 22.31 0.55 1.77
C THR A 157 23.42 0.35 2.79
N THR A 158 24.13 1.42 3.15
CA THR A 158 25.15 1.45 4.21
C THR A 158 24.57 1.58 5.61
N THR A 159 23.25 1.78 5.74
CA THR A 159 22.55 1.95 7.02
C THR A 159 21.79 0.68 7.40
N ALA A 160 21.48 0.52 8.69
CA ALA A 160 20.67 -0.61 9.17
C ALA A 160 19.19 -0.53 8.73
N TYR A 161 18.70 0.66 8.35
CA TYR A 161 17.29 0.90 8.06
C TYR A 161 16.76 0.06 6.90
N VAL A 162 17.55 -0.14 5.84
CA VAL A 162 17.15 -0.99 4.71
C VAL A 162 16.85 -2.42 5.17
N ALA A 163 17.74 -2.99 6.00
CA ALA A 163 17.57 -4.36 6.50
C ALA A 163 16.38 -4.48 7.46
N GLN A 164 16.20 -3.50 8.33
CA GLN A 164 15.09 -3.45 9.28
C GLN A 164 13.74 -3.27 8.57
N ALA A 165 13.64 -2.31 7.66
CA ALA A 165 12.43 -2.03 6.89
C ALA A 165 12.06 -3.22 5.99
N SER A 166 13.05 -3.87 5.36
CA SER A 166 12.82 -5.10 4.59
C SER A 166 12.31 -6.25 5.45
N ASN A 167 12.82 -6.41 6.67
CA ASN A 167 12.33 -7.41 7.61
C ASN A 167 10.87 -7.14 8.00
N GLN A 168 10.55 -5.90 8.34
CA GLN A 168 9.19 -5.45 8.62
C GLN A 168 8.23 -5.70 7.44
N LYS A 169 8.64 -5.41 6.21
CA LYS A 169 7.83 -5.72 5.01
C LYS A 169 7.52 -7.22 4.90
N ASN A 170 8.52 -8.08 5.10
CA ASN A 170 8.30 -9.54 5.06
C ASN A 170 7.32 -10.01 6.15
N GLN A 171 7.31 -9.35 7.31
CA GLN A 171 6.29 -9.60 8.33
C GLN A 171 4.92 -9.14 7.86
N VAL A 172 4.81 -7.98 7.19
CA VAL A 172 3.53 -7.48 6.64
C VAL A 172 2.96 -8.48 5.64
N ASP A 173 3.80 -9.02 4.76
CA ASP A 173 3.44 -10.10 3.83
C ASP A 173 2.84 -11.31 4.56
N ALA A 174 3.47 -11.76 5.64
CA ALA A 174 2.99 -12.90 6.44
C ALA A 174 1.64 -12.60 7.12
N HIS A 175 1.46 -11.38 7.62
CA HIS A 175 0.23 -10.93 8.26
C HIS A 175 -0.95 -10.84 7.28
N PHE A 176 -0.73 -10.33 6.07
CA PHE A 176 -1.73 -10.37 5.00
C PHE A 176 -2.12 -11.79 4.62
N GLN A 177 -1.13 -12.68 4.47
CA GLN A 177 -1.39 -14.08 4.17
C GLN A 177 -2.22 -14.76 5.26
N LYS A 178 -1.88 -14.52 6.53
CA LYS A 178 -2.64 -15.03 7.69
C LYS A 178 -4.08 -14.55 7.70
N ALA A 179 -4.33 -13.27 7.39
CA ALA A 179 -5.67 -12.74 7.27
C ALA A 179 -6.45 -13.42 6.14
N LEU A 180 -5.85 -13.55 4.96
CA LEU A 180 -6.44 -14.25 3.82
C LEU A 180 -6.84 -15.70 4.17
N ASP A 181 -5.93 -16.44 4.80
CA ASP A 181 -6.16 -17.84 5.19
C ASP A 181 -7.31 -17.98 6.19
N ALA A 182 -7.48 -17.02 7.11
CA ALA A 182 -8.57 -17.03 8.09
C ALA A 182 -9.95 -16.95 7.43
N TYR A 183 -10.14 -16.08 6.43
CA TYR A 183 -11.42 -15.97 5.72
C TYR A 183 -11.68 -17.19 4.83
N ILE A 184 -10.66 -17.68 4.10
CA ILE A 184 -10.81 -18.85 3.22
C ILE A 184 -11.15 -20.11 4.04
N SER A 185 -10.42 -20.36 5.12
CA SER A 185 -10.63 -21.54 5.97
C SER A 185 -11.99 -21.49 6.67
N THR A 186 -12.37 -20.33 7.23
CA THR A 186 -13.65 -20.18 7.93
C THR A 186 -14.83 -20.26 6.96
N GLY A 187 -14.73 -19.62 5.78
CA GLY A 187 -15.76 -19.71 4.75
C GLY A 187 -16.00 -21.15 4.28
N SER A 188 -14.93 -21.93 4.12
CA SER A 188 -15.03 -23.34 3.70
C SER A 188 -15.71 -24.24 4.72
N LEU A 189 -15.62 -23.92 6.02
CA LEU A 189 -16.29 -24.67 7.10
C LEU A 189 -17.79 -24.39 7.15
N ASN A 190 -18.24 -23.19 6.75
CA ASN A 190 -19.63 -22.78 6.83
C ASN A 190 -20.47 -23.16 5.58
N MET A 191 -19.87 -23.81 4.59
CA MET A 191 -20.53 -24.28 3.36
C MET A 191 -20.83 -25.79 3.35
N ASN A 192 -20.50 -26.52 4.44
CA ASN A 192 -20.84 -27.93 4.65
C ASN A 192 -21.89 -28.08 5.77
#